data_AF-A0A1G9XPD5-F1
#
_entry.id   AF-A0A1G9XPD5-F1
#
_cell.length_a   1.000
_cell.length_b   1.000
_cell.length_c   1.000
_cell.angle_alpha   90.00
_cell.angle_beta   90.00
_cell.angle_gamma   90.00
#
_symmetry.space_group_name_H-M   'P 1'
#
loop_
_entity.id
_entity.type
_entity.pdbx_description
1 polymer ?
#
loop_
_entity_poly.entity_id
_entity_poly.type
_entity_poly.pdbx_seq_one_letter_code
_entity_poly.pdbx_strand_id
1 'polypeptide(L)'
;ATQLFNALGGSPHPGGSWAPALAGAGTYTYTMTQDPCSVSSKVVVTEETRPDAGSNATLEICAGATITQTELLTLLGTKNTSGIWNPNPEDAGPGSYTYTVTGGQCPDASSTITVTVSTVDTDGDGIIDCEELTDGTDPLDDCDSIGGTPLPTSNCDSDELTEKEESIIGTDPTNPDTDGDGVIDGHEVTDSTNPLDICDFLLESQTVTPSNAWYLSDCDEDMLSNQKEIELATDPTNPDTDGDTIKDGQEVTDGTDPLDPCDSIGGTPPTGSSCQVYVELDLVQPGDIEHGNLKIININLFPNNNVQVYNRWGVVVWETKRYDNRSNAFDGTSKGRLTVMANQKLPSGVYFYEIKYLSKGQEKLLSGYLYLIR
;
A
#
# COMPACT_ATOMS: atom_id res chain seq x y z
N ALA A 1 49.51 -59.18 -36.44
CA ALA A 1 49.74 -60.22 -37.47
C ALA A 1 49.31 -61.60 -36.98
N THR A 2 49.89 -62.13 -35.88
CA THR A 2 49.57 -63.47 -35.35
C THR A 2 48.09 -63.65 -34.98
N GLN A 3 47.47 -62.67 -34.33
CA GLN A 3 46.05 -62.72 -33.98
C GLN A 3 45.14 -62.78 -35.21
N LEU A 4 45.42 -61.99 -36.26
CA LEU A 4 44.65 -62.01 -37.51
C LEU A 4 44.89 -63.32 -38.29
N PHE A 5 46.11 -63.86 -38.28
CA PHE A 5 46.43 -65.14 -38.90
C PHE A 5 45.67 -66.30 -38.24
N ASN A 6 45.54 -66.28 -36.91
CA ASN A 6 44.75 -67.27 -36.16
C ASN A 6 43.24 -67.13 -36.39
N ALA A 7 42.77 -65.98 -36.87
CA ALA A 7 41.37 -65.75 -37.22
C ALA A 7 41.00 -66.25 -38.63
N LEU A 8 41.99 -66.65 -39.45
CA LEU A 8 41.74 -67.26 -40.76
C LEU A 8 41.16 -68.67 -40.56
N GLY A 9 39.97 -68.91 -41.10
CA GLY A 9 39.37 -70.25 -41.09
C GLY A 9 40.14 -71.26 -41.97
N GLY A 10 39.97 -72.55 -41.67
CA GLY A 10 40.60 -73.66 -42.42
C GLY A 10 42.01 -74.00 -41.92
N SER A 11 42.93 -74.32 -42.84
CA SER A 11 44.34 -74.63 -42.55
C SER A 11 45.27 -73.64 -43.26
N PRO A 12 45.35 -72.39 -42.78
CA PRO A 12 46.18 -71.36 -43.41
C PRO A 12 47.67 -71.72 -43.33
N HIS A 13 48.40 -71.53 -44.42
CA HIS A 13 49.85 -71.80 -44.49
C HIS A 13 50.66 -70.55 -44.12
N PRO A 14 51.79 -70.70 -43.39
CA PRO A 14 52.68 -69.57 -43.10
C PRO A 14 53.43 -69.10 -44.36
N GLY A 15 53.79 -67.82 -44.42
CA GLY A 15 54.61 -67.25 -45.51
C GLY A 15 53.88 -66.35 -46.51
N GLY A 16 52.58 -66.09 -46.33
CA GLY A 16 51.82 -65.08 -47.06
C GLY A 16 51.98 -63.67 -46.49
N SER A 17 51.44 -62.68 -47.20
CA SER A 17 51.50 -61.26 -46.82
C SER A 17 50.11 -60.69 -46.55
N TRP A 18 50.05 -59.68 -45.67
CA TRP A 18 48.82 -58.94 -45.38
C TRP A 18 48.79 -57.62 -46.15
N ALA A 19 47.64 -57.30 -46.74
CA ALA A 19 47.38 -56.00 -47.35
C ALA A 19 45.98 -55.47 -46.94
N PRO A 20 45.82 -54.18 -46.57
CA PRO A 20 46.86 -53.17 -46.38
C PRO A 20 47.76 -53.46 -45.15
N ALA A 21 48.77 -52.62 -44.91
CA ALA A 21 49.60 -52.72 -43.71
C ALA A 21 48.73 -52.68 -42.45
N LEU A 22 49.01 -53.57 -41.49
CA LEU A 22 48.17 -53.75 -40.31
C LEU A 22 48.17 -52.49 -39.44
N ALA A 23 47.02 -51.82 -39.30
CA ALA A 23 46.82 -50.63 -38.49
C ALA A 23 45.33 -50.45 -38.13
N GLY A 24 44.97 -50.61 -36.85
CA GLY A 24 43.60 -50.39 -36.37
C GLY A 24 42.53 -51.28 -37.01
N ALA A 25 41.29 -50.81 -37.01
CA ALA A 25 40.18 -51.47 -37.72
C ALA A 25 40.34 -51.38 -39.24
N GLY A 26 39.96 -52.45 -39.93
CA GLY A 26 40.06 -52.54 -41.38
C GLY A 26 39.84 -53.96 -41.90
N THR A 27 39.61 -54.07 -43.20
CA THR A 27 39.59 -55.37 -43.87
C THR A 27 40.99 -55.70 -44.36
N TYR A 28 41.57 -56.75 -43.78
CA TYR A 28 42.89 -57.23 -44.14
C TYR A 28 42.78 -58.48 -44.99
N THR A 29 43.45 -58.47 -46.14
CA THR A 29 43.53 -59.62 -47.03
C THR A 29 44.87 -60.31 -46.83
N TYR A 30 44.84 -61.59 -46.47
CA TYR A 30 46.02 -62.44 -46.45
C TYR A 30 46.15 -63.13 -47.81
N THR A 31 47.24 -62.87 -48.52
CA THR A 31 47.51 -63.44 -49.84
C THR A 31 48.73 -64.32 -49.79
N MET A 32 48.61 -65.53 -50.34
CA MET A 32 49.72 -66.44 -50.57
C MET A 32 49.92 -66.58 -52.08
N THR A 33 51.11 -66.23 -52.55
CA THR A 33 51.49 -66.35 -53.97
C THR A 33 52.56 -67.41 -54.12
N GLN A 34 52.26 -68.43 -54.92
CA GLN A 34 53.23 -69.42 -55.40
C GLN A 34 53.04 -69.53 -56.91
N ASP A 35 53.96 -68.96 -57.68
CA ASP A 35 53.90 -68.89 -59.15
C ASP A 35 53.49 -70.25 -59.77
N PRO A 36 52.39 -70.34 -60.56
CA PRO A 36 51.52 -69.26 -61.08
C PRO A 36 50.23 -69.00 -60.28
N CYS A 37 50.02 -69.64 -59.12
CA CYS A 37 48.78 -69.57 -58.35
C CYS A 37 48.87 -68.59 -57.18
N SER A 38 47.83 -67.78 -57.01
CA SER A 38 47.63 -66.91 -55.84
C SER A 38 46.27 -67.18 -55.23
N VAL A 39 46.24 -67.46 -53.92
CA VAL A 39 45.01 -67.61 -53.14
C VAL A 39 44.98 -66.56 -52.04
N SER A 40 43.78 -66.09 -51.69
CA SER A 40 43.62 -65.08 -50.65
C SER A 40 42.42 -65.34 -49.76
N SER A 41 42.49 -64.86 -48.52
CA SER A 41 41.39 -64.88 -47.55
C SER A 41 41.34 -63.53 -46.83
N LYS A 42 40.16 -63.15 -46.34
CA LYS A 42 39.94 -61.84 -45.72
C LYS A 42 39.60 -62.00 -44.24
N VAL A 43 40.20 -61.15 -43.42
CA VAL A 43 39.83 -60.93 -42.02
C VAL A 43 39.39 -59.49 -41.89
N VAL A 44 38.18 -59.28 -41.38
CA VAL A 44 37.67 -57.96 -41.05
C VAL A 44 37.93 -57.73 -39.57
N VAL A 45 38.68 -56.68 -39.24
CA VAL A 45 38.86 -56.21 -37.87
C VAL A 45 37.96 -54.99 -37.70
N THR A 46 37.05 -55.05 -36.75
CA THR A 46 36.22 -53.92 -36.33
C THR A 46 36.76 -53.34 -35.02
N GLU A 47 36.66 -52.02 -34.86
CA GLU A 47 36.91 -51.32 -33.60
C GLU A 47 35.57 -50.82 -33.12
N GLU A 48 35.16 -51.26 -31.92
CA GLU A 48 33.97 -50.77 -31.27
C GLU A 48 34.36 -49.84 -30.13
N THR A 49 33.74 -48.66 -30.11
CA THR A 49 33.88 -47.71 -29.01
C THR A 49 33.19 -48.28 -27.78
N ARG A 50 33.85 -48.22 -26.62
CA ARG A 50 33.21 -48.63 -25.35
C ARG A 50 31.92 -47.82 -25.14
N PRO A 51 30.82 -48.45 -24.69
CA PRO A 51 29.62 -47.72 -24.31
C PRO A 51 29.94 -46.77 -23.14
N ASP A 52 29.33 -45.59 -23.15
CA ASP A 52 29.50 -44.56 -22.15
C ASP A 52 28.13 -44.00 -21.78
N ALA A 53 27.64 -44.34 -20.59
CA ALA A 53 26.36 -43.86 -20.07
C ALA A 53 26.49 -42.59 -19.22
N GLY A 54 27.70 -42.04 -19.07
CA GLY A 54 27.95 -40.86 -18.26
C GLY A 54 28.22 -41.18 -16.79
N SER A 55 27.80 -40.28 -15.91
CA SER A 55 27.94 -40.41 -14.44
C SER A 55 26.60 -40.27 -13.74
N ASN A 56 26.49 -40.87 -12.56
CA ASN A 56 25.32 -40.69 -11.71
C ASN A 56 25.18 -39.22 -11.28
N ALA A 57 23.94 -38.74 -11.15
CA ALA A 57 23.63 -37.38 -10.74
C ALA A 57 22.35 -37.32 -9.88
N THR A 58 22.12 -36.17 -9.27
CA THR A 58 20.89 -35.84 -8.56
C THR A 58 20.28 -34.59 -9.16
N LEU A 59 18.95 -34.54 -9.25
CA LEU A 59 18.18 -33.39 -9.69
C LEU A 59 17.08 -33.10 -8.67
N GLU A 60 17.00 -31.86 -8.21
CA GLU A 60 15.90 -31.41 -7.35
C GLU A 60 14.88 -30.64 -8.18
N ILE A 61 13.60 -30.94 -7.96
CA ILE A 61 12.47 -30.34 -8.65
C ILE A 61 11.40 -29.90 -7.64
N CYS A 62 10.49 -29.03 -8.06
CA CYS A 62 9.31 -28.72 -7.26
C CYS A 62 8.29 -29.85 -7.24
N ALA A 63 7.47 -29.87 -6.19
CA ALA A 63 6.34 -30.78 -6.13
C ALA A 63 5.44 -30.57 -7.36
N GLY A 64 5.11 -31.66 -8.06
CA GLY A 64 4.28 -31.60 -9.27
C GLY A 64 4.99 -31.16 -10.55
N ALA A 65 6.26 -30.73 -10.50
CA ALA A 65 7.05 -30.52 -11.69
C ALA A 65 7.31 -31.85 -12.43
N THR A 66 7.34 -31.79 -13.75
CA THR A 66 7.72 -32.92 -14.60
C THR A 66 9.10 -32.70 -15.18
N ILE A 67 9.79 -33.80 -15.47
CA ILE A 67 11.10 -33.79 -16.11
C ILE A 67 11.01 -34.30 -17.54
N THR A 68 12.04 -34.03 -18.33
CA THR A 68 12.18 -34.51 -19.70
C THR A 68 13.44 -35.35 -19.88
N GLN A 69 13.44 -36.19 -20.91
CA GLN A 69 14.64 -36.96 -21.28
C GLN A 69 15.85 -36.07 -21.60
N THR A 70 15.61 -34.89 -22.17
CA THR A 70 16.68 -33.96 -22.59
C THR A 70 17.38 -33.34 -21.40
N GLU A 71 16.61 -32.94 -20.38
CA GLU A 71 17.15 -32.39 -19.12
C GLU A 71 18.01 -33.43 -18.41
N LEU A 72 17.49 -34.65 -18.26
CA LEU A 72 18.22 -35.74 -17.63
C LEU A 72 19.48 -36.14 -18.40
N LEU A 73 19.43 -36.18 -19.74
CA LEU A 73 20.59 -36.54 -20.55
C LEU A 73 21.72 -35.51 -20.41
N THR A 74 21.39 -34.23 -20.24
CA THR A 74 22.37 -33.15 -20.03
C THR A 74 23.14 -33.33 -18.72
N LEU A 75 22.48 -33.83 -17.67
CA LEU A 75 23.08 -34.08 -16.36
C LEU A 75 24.06 -35.26 -16.34
N LEU A 76 23.84 -36.28 -17.18
CA LEU A 76 24.74 -37.45 -17.26
C LEU A 76 26.13 -37.11 -17.83
N GLY A 77 26.24 -36.05 -18.63
CA GLY A 77 27.50 -35.63 -19.27
C GLY A 77 28.02 -36.57 -20.38
N THR A 78 27.23 -37.55 -20.82
CA THR A 78 27.59 -38.44 -21.93
C THR A 78 27.29 -37.82 -23.30
N LYS A 79 28.13 -38.14 -24.29
CA LYS A 79 27.87 -37.83 -25.71
C LYS A 79 27.14 -38.96 -26.43
N ASN A 80 26.95 -40.10 -25.78
CA ASN A 80 26.25 -41.24 -26.35
C ASN A 80 24.74 -41.05 -26.17
N THR A 81 24.02 -40.80 -27.26
CA THR A 81 22.58 -40.52 -27.25
C THR A 81 21.73 -41.75 -27.61
N SER A 82 22.33 -42.92 -27.82
CA SER A 82 21.60 -44.13 -28.24
C SER A 82 21.14 -45.03 -27.08
N GLY A 83 21.40 -44.62 -25.84
CA GLY A 83 20.92 -45.34 -24.65
C GLY A 83 19.42 -45.19 -24.42
N ILE A 84 18.89 -46.05 -23.56
CA ILE A 84 17.47 -46.15 -23.21
C ILE A 84 17.30 -45.86 -21.72
N TRP A 85 16.26 -45.10 -21.38
CA TRP A 85 15.87 -44.83 -20.00
C TRP A 85 14.93 -45.89 -19.43
N ASN A 86 15.13 -46.25 -18.15
CA ASN A 86 14.19 -47.05 -17.38
C ASN A 86 14.09 -46.54 -15.92
N PRO A 87 12.90 -46.14 -15.44
CA PRO A 87 11.66 -45.89 -16.21
C PRO A 87 11.84 -44.74 -17.24
N ASN A 88 10.88 -44.55 -18.15
CA ASN A 88 10.89 -43.42 -19.08
C ASN A 88 10.69 -42.10 -18.30
N PRO A 89 11.62 -41.12 -18.37
CA PRO A 89 11.50 -39.88 -17.62
C PRO A 89 10.60 -38.84 -18.29
N GLU A 90 10.15 -39.06 -19.53
CA GLU A 90 9.25 -38.12 -20.20
C GLU A 90 7.96 -37.90 -19.40
N ASP A 91 7.70 -36.64 -19.03
CA ASP A 91 6.57 -36.21 -18.20
C ASP A 91 6.49 -36.92 -16.83
N ALA A 92 7.63 -37.40 -16.32
CA ALA A 92 7.70 -38.14 -15.08
C ALA A 92 8.08 -37.23 -13.89
N GLY A 93 7.75 -37.66 -12.67
CA GLY A 93 8.00 -36.92 -11.43
C GLY A 93 9.24 -37.41 -10.65
N PRO A 94 9.28 -37.25 -9.32
CA PRO A 94 10.41 -37.71 -8.51
C PRO A 94 10.59 -39.23 -8.58
N GLY A 95 11.84 -39.70 -8.60
CA GLY A 95 12.15 -41.11 -8.81
C GLY A 95 13.59 -41.36 -9.25
N SER A 96 13.93 -42.63 -9.47
CA SER A 96 15.26 -43.03 -9.91
C SER A 96 15.20 -43.50 -11.37
N TYR A 97 15.93 -42.81 -12.25
CA TYR A 97 15.94 -43.05 -13.70
C TYR A 97 17.31 -43.58 -14.13
N THR A 98 17.34 -44.76 -14.75
CA THR A 98 18.59 -45.38 -15.20
C THR A 98 18.72 -45.28 -16.71
N TYR A 99 19.80 -44.67 -17.18
CA TYR A 99 20.18 -44.62 -18.58
C TYR A 99 21.14 -45.77 -18.89
N THR A 100 20.81 -46.61 -19.86
CA THR A 100 21.62 -47.77 -20.25
C THR A 100 22.02 -47.69 -21.72
N VAL A 101 23.32 -47.78 -21.99
CA VAL A 101 23.89 -47.84 -23.34
C VAL A 101 24.37 -49.26 -23.61
N THR A 102 23.75 -49.92 -24.59
CA THR A 102 24.10 -51.29 -24.97
C THR A 102 25.48 -51.35 -25.62
N GLY A 103 26.35 -52.22 -25.10
CA GLY A 103 27.76 -52.33 -25.53
C GLY A 103 28.01 -53.29 -26.69
N GLY A 104 26.98 -53.98 -27.19
CA GLY A 104 27.12 -54.99 -28.23
C GLY A 104 27.96 -56.18 -27.77
N GLN A 105 29.23 -56.23 -28.18
CA GLN A 105 30.19 -57.22 -27.70
C GLN A 105 30.89 -56.81 -26.38
N CYS A 106 30.80 -55.53 -26.00
CA CYS A 106 31.23 -55.04 -24.70
C CYS A 106 30.09 -55.13 -23.66
N PRO A 107 30.39 -55.23 -22.36
CA PRO A 107 29.38 -55.06 -21.32
C PRO A 107 28.69 -53.70 -21.44
N ASP A 108 27.39 -53.67 -21.14
CA ASP A 108 26.60 -52.44 -21.14
C ASP A 108 27.13 -51.44 -20.10
N ALA A 109 26.98 -50.15 -20.41
CA ALA A 109 27.23 -49.07 -19.46
C ALA A 109 25.90 -48.53 -18.95
N SER A 110 25.81 -48.21 -17.66
CA SER A 110 24.63 -47.57 -17.10
C SER A 110 25.00 -46.45 -16.12
N SER A 111 24.10 -45.48 -15.99
CA SER A 111 24.18 -44.40 -15.01
C SER A 111 22.78 -44.04 -14.54
N THR A 112 22.68 -43.59 -13.30
CA THR A 112 21.39 -43.33 -12.64
C THR A 112 21.30 -41.87 -12.22
N ILE A 113 20.16 -41.25 -12.54
CA ILE A 113 19.76 -39.97 -11.98
C ILE A 113 18.68 -40.20 -10.93
N THR A 114 18.89 -39.67 -9.73
CA THR A 114 17.88 -39.62 -8.69
C THR A 114 17.25 -38.24 -8.67
N VAL A 115 15.94 -38.18 -8.91
CA VAL A 115 15.15 -36.96 -8.89
C VAL A 115 14.40 -36.89 -7.56
N THR A 116 14.61 -35.82 -6.82
CA THR A 116 13.99 -35.56 -5.51
C THR A 116 13.17 -34.28 -5.55
N VAL A 117 12.20 -34.17 -4.65
CA VAL A 117 11.43 -32.93 -4.48
C VAL A 117 12.20 -32.02 -3.52
N SER A 118 12.33 -30.73 -3.86
CA SER A 118 12.92 -29.75 -2.95
C SER A 118 12.07 -29.63 -1.69
N THR A 119 12.74 -29.48 -0.54
CA THR A 119 12.13 -29.23 0.76
C THR A 119 12.80 -28.04 1.46
N VAL A 120 13.46 -27.19 0.68
CA VAL A 120 14.09 -25.98 1.19
C VAL A 120 12.99 -24.92 1.32
N ASP A 121 12.96 -24.34 2.50
CA ASP A 121 12.10 -23.25 2.96
C ASP A 121 13.09 -22.33 3.70
N THR A 122 13.52 -21.27 3.03
CA THR A 122 14.69 -20.49 3.42
C THR A 122 14.36 -19.45 4.49
N ASP A 123 13.19 -18.85 4.44
CA ASP A 123 12.70 -17.87 5.41
C ASP A 123 11.87 -18.51 6.54
N GLY A 124 11.38 -19.74 6.36
CA GLY A 124 10.75 -20.54 7.41
C GLY A 124 9.26 -20.30 7.57
N ASP A 125 8.60 -19.73 6.56
CA ASP A 125 7.17 -19.38 6.59
C ASP A 125 6.26 -20.60 6.31
N GLY A 126 6.86 -21.74 5.95
CA GLY A 126 6.18 -23.00 5.67
C GLY A 126 5.86 -23.24 4.19
N ILE A 127 6.20 -22.31 3.31
CA ILE A 127 6.23 -22.46 1.86
C ILE A 127 7.67 -22.76 1.44
N ILE A 128 7.84 -23.61 0.43
CA ILE A 128 9.18 -23.95 -0.05
C ILE A 128 9.64 -22.95 -1.10
N ASP A 129 10.95 -22.64 -1.15
CA ASP A 129 11.54 -21.64 -2.06
C ASP A 129 11.07 -21.77 -3.51
N CYS A 130 10.85 -23.02 -3.93
CA CYS A 130 10.57 -23.34 -5.30
C CYS A 130 9.08 -23.20 -5.64
N GLU A 131 8.19 -23.28 -4.65
CA GLU A 131 6.77 -22.90 -4.77
C GLU A 131 6.67 -21.37 -4.92
N GLU A 132 7.43 -20.63 -4.11
CA GLU A 132 7.45 -19.16 -4.15
C GLU A 132 8.01 -18.62 -5.47
N LEU A 133 9.10 -19.20 -5.96
CA LEU A 133 9.60 -18.89 -7.31
C LEU A 133 8.58 -19.18 -8.42
N THR A 134 7.64 -20.10 -8.20
CA THR A 134 6.63 -20.48 -9.19
C THR A 134 5.45 -19.51 -9.21
N ASP A 135 5.02 -19.00 -8.06
CA ASP A 135 3.91 -18.04 -7.96
C ASP A 135 4.36 -16.57 -7.94
N GLY A 136 5.67 -16.32 -7.80
CA GLY A 136 6.31 -15.02 -7.93
C GLY A 136 6.54 -14.29 -6.62
N THR A 137 6.41 -14.97 -5.50
CA THR A 137 6.77 -14.51 -4.14
C THR A 137 8.28 -14.65 -3.89
N ASP A 138 8.81 -14.03 -2.82
CA ASP A 138 10.25 -13.97 -2.50
C ASP A 138 10.66 -15.01 -1.45
N PRO A 139 11.43 -16.06 -1.82
CA PRO A 139 11.91 -17.13 -0.92
C PRO A 139 12.73 -16.73 0.30
N LEU A 140 13.02 -15.44 0.46
CA LEU A 140 13.86 -14.89 1.51
C LEU A 140 13.08 -13.94 2.43
N ASP A 141 11.78 -13.77 2.20
CA ASP A 141 10.91 -12.83 2.88
C ASP A 141 9.62 -13.54 3.31
N ASP A 142 9.56 -13.93 4.57
CA ASP A 142 8.44 -14.70 5.14
C ASP A 142 7.10 -13.92 5.14
N CYS A 143 7.14 -12.62 4.88
CA CYS A 143 5.97 -11.77 4.70
C CYS A 143 5.44 -11.76 3.26
N ASP A 144 6.24 -12.17 2.28
CA ASP A 144 5.85 -12.25 0.87
C ASP A 144 5.60 -13.72 0.52
N SER A 145 4.44 -14.26 0.89
CA SER A 145 4.07 -15.63 0.52
C SER A 145 2.57 -15.84 0.32
N ILE A 146 2.19 -16.91 -0.39
CA ILE A 146 0.79 -17.30 -0.59
C ILE A 146 0.46 -18.54 0.24
N GLY A 147 -0.21 -18.31 1.38
CA GLY A 147 -0.68 -19.38 2.27
C GLY A 147 0.36 -19.85 3.28
N GLY A 148 1.53 -19.21 3.32
CA GLY A 148 2.50 -19.34 4.40
C GLY A 148 2.03 -18.67 5.69
N THR A 149 2.85 -18.77 6.72
CA THR A 149 2.64 -18.12 8.01
C THR A 149 3.90 -17.35 8.37
N PRO A 150 3.84 -16.01 8.39
CA PRO A 150 4.97 -15.19 8.79
C PRO A 150 5.53 -15.59 10.16
N LEU A 151 6.83 -15.38 10.34
CA LEU A 151 7.50 -15.70 11.57
C LEU A 151 7.01 -14.79 12.70
N PRO A 152 6.92 -15.28 13.96
CA PRO A 152 6.50 -14.48 15.10
C PRO A 152 7.37 -13.25 15.42
N THR A 153 8.52 -13.10 14.76
CA THR A 153 9.46 -11.98 14.95
C THR A 153 9.44 -10.97 13.80
N SER A 154 8.69 -11.26 12.76
CA SER A 154 8.55 -10.41 11.59
C SER A 154 7.59 -9.26 11.88
N ASN A 155 7.61 -8.27 11.00
CA ASN A 155 6.72 -7.11 11.03
C ASN A 155 6.34 -6.87 9.56
N CYS A 156 5.27 -7.51 9.11
CA CYS A 156 4.94 -7.56 7.68
C CYS A 156 4.27 -6.29 7.16
N ASP A 157 3.58 -5.54 8.01
CA ASP A 157 2.88 -4.31 7.65
C ASP A 157 3.66 -3.02 8.00
N SER A 158 4.81 -3.16 8.65
CA SER A 158 5.76 -2.11 9.03
C SER A 158 5.23 -1.08 10.02
N ASP A 159 4.41 -1.49 10.99
CA ASP A 159 3.70 -0.63 11.95
C ASP A 159 4.42 -0.42 13.32
N GLU A 160 5.63 -0.96 13.48
CA GLU A 160 6.41 -1.05 14.73
C GLU A 160 6.04 -2.18 15.73
N LEU A 161 5.09 -3.06 15.41
CA LEU A 161 4.79 -4.28 16.16
C LEU A 161 5.26 -5.55 15.43
N THR A 162 5.53 -6.61 16.16
CA THR A 162 5.79 -7.93 15.55
C THR A 162 4.52 -8.76 15.47
N GLU A 163 4.46 -9.70 14.53
CA GLU A 163 3.37 -10.68 14.36
C GLU A 163 2.89 -11.31 15.69
N LYS A 164 3.86 -11.57 16.58
CA LYS A 164 3.58 -12.13 17.91
C LYS A 164 2.94 -11.11 18.85
N GLU A 165 3.41 -9.88 18.84
CA GLU A 165 2.86 -8.80 19.67
C GLU A 165 1.43 -8.50 19.22
N GLU A 166 1.20 -8.42 17.92
CA GLU A 166 -0.11 -8.24 17.32
C GLU A 166 -1.07 -9.38 17.64
N SER A 167 -0.62 -10.63 17.52
CA SER A 167 -1.42 -11.78 17.96
C SER A 167 -1.80 -11.73 19.46
N ILE A 168 -1.00 -11.06 20.30
CA ILE A 168 -1.28 -10.89 21.74
C ILE A 168 -2.30 -9.78 21.98
N ILE A 169 -2.20 -8.66 21.28
CA ILE A 169 -3.08 -7.49 21.47
C ILE A 169 -4.36 -7.56 20.63
N GLY A 170 -4.36 -8.35 19.56
CA GLY A 170 -5.50 -8.63 18.69
C GLY A 170 -5.57 -7.80 17.41
N THR A 171 -4.49 -7.10 17.04
CA THR A 171 -4.38 -6.33 15.79
C THR A 171 -4.19 -7.24 14.58
N ASP A 172 -4.40 -6.71 13.37
CA ASP A 172 -4.27 -7.41 12.10
C ASP A 172 -2.84 -7.30 11.55
N PRO A 173 -2.06 -8.40 11.52
CA PRO A 173 -0.64 -8.36 11.14
C PRO A 173 -0.31 -7.98 9.70
N THR A 174 -1.36 -7.79 8.88
CA THR A 174 -1.23 -7.40 7.48
C THR A 174 -1.74 -5.98 7.24
N ASN A 175 -2.13 -5.27 8.29
CA ASN A 175 -2.76 -3.96 8.21
C ASN A 175 -2.23 -3.04 9.33
N PRO A 176 -1.42 -2.02 8.98
CA PRO A 176 -0.69 -1.24 9.99
C PRO A 176 -1.56 -0.33 10.86
N ASP A 177 -2.86 -0.21 10.57
CA ASP A 177 -3.85 0.61 11.29
C ASP A 177 -5.15 -0.21 11.36
N THR A 178 -5.29 -1.00 12.42
CA THR A 178 -6.30 -2.06 12.53
C THR A 178 -7.72 -1.52 12.64
N ASP A 179 -7.94 -0.49 13.46
CA ASP A 179 -9.27 0.12 13.61
C ASP A 179 -9.57 1.21 12.57
N GLY A 180 -8.53 1.68 11.87
CA GLY A 180 -8.64 2.56 10.72
C GLY A 180 -8.85 4.01 11.11
N ASP A 181 -8.32 4.48 12.23
CA ASP A 181 -8.46 5.86 12.68
C ASP A 181 -7.39 6.82 12.15
N GLY A 182 -6.36 6.32 11.47
CA GLY A 182 -5.25 7.11 10.94
C GLY A 182 -3.96 7.05 11.76
N VAL A 183 -3.96 6.41 12.93
CA VAL A 183 -2.77 6.11 13.75
C VAL A 183 -2.39 4.64 13.52
N ILE A 184 -1.10 4.33 13.45
CA ILE A 184 -0.65 2.95 13.27
C ILE A 184 -0.62 2.21 14.61
N ASP A 185 -0.90 0.91 14.62
CA ASP A 185 -1.14 0.15 15.85
C ASP A 185 0.04 0.21 16.83
N GLY A 186 1.27 0.06 16.33
CA GLY A 186 2.47 0.22 17.16
C GLY A 186 2.63 1.60 17.78
N HIS A 187 2.19 2.65 17.09
CA HIS A 187 2.24 4.02 17.63
C HIS A 187 1.21 4.22 18.74
N GLU A 188 0.01 3.67 18.58
CA GLU A 188 -1.03 3.70 19.62
C GLU A 188 -0.59 3.00 20.89
N VAL A 189 0.06 1.83 20.76
CA VAL A 189 0.66 1.14 21.89
C VAL A 189 1.69 2.03 22.61
N THR A 190 2.47 2.83 21.88
CA THR A 190 3.41 3.78 22.49
C THR A 190 2.73 4.98 23.15
N ASP A 191 1.63 5.47 22.56
CA ASP A 191 0.83 6.59 23.07
C ASP A 191 -0.15 6.16 24.18
N SER A 192 -0.23 4.86 24.46
CA SER A 192 -1.16 4.27 25.43
C SER A 192 -2.63 4.47 25.06
N THR A 193 -2.92 4.53 23.76
CA THR A 193 -4.26 4.46 23.19
C THR A 193 -4.56 3.01 22.76
N ASN A 194 -5.71 2.73 22.15
CA ASN A 194 -6.17 1.36 21.91
C ASN A 194 -6.37 1.09 20.41
N PRO A 195 -5.50 0.27 19.77
CA PRO A 195 -5.51 0.04 18.32
C PRO A 195 -6.67 -0.81 17.79
N LEU A 196 -7.68 -1.03 18.62
CA LEU A 196 -8.90 -1.76 18.29
C LEU A 196 -10.14 -0.90 18.53
N ASP A 197 -9.95 0.38 18.86
CA ASP A 197 -11.00 1.33 19.17
C ASP A 197 -10.78 2.62 18.40
N ILE A 198 -11.51 2.72 17.29
CA ILE A 198 -11.51 3.81 16.30
C ILE A 198 -11.67 5.25 16.86
N CYS A 199 -11.97 5.38 18.15
CA CYS A 199 -12.17 6.64 18.86
C CYS A 199 -11.20 6.85 20.04
N ASP A 200 -10.31 5.92 20.32
CA ASP A 200 -9.27 6.03 21.35
C ASP A 200 -7.92 6.27 20.66
N PHE A 201 -7.65 7.53 20.30
CA PHE A 201 -6.42 7.93 19.62
C PHE A 201 -5.98 9.34 19.97
N LEU A 202 -4.75 9.70 19.57
CA LEU A 202 -4.25 11.07 19.62
C LEU A 202 -4.26 11.68 18.22
N LEU A 203 -5.01 12.78 18.06
CA LEU A 203 -5.17 13.46 16.77
C LEU A 203 -3.82 13.92 16.18
N GLU A 204 -2.86 14.32 17.00
CA GLU A 204 -1.51 14.67 16.54
C GLU A 204 -0.67 13.50 16.01
N SER A 205 -1.06 12.26 16.32
CA SER A 205 -0.36 11.03 15.94
C SER A 205 -0.88 10.41 14.65
N GLN A 206 -1.93 10.98 14.05
CA GLN A 206 -2.45 10.53 12.75
C GLN A 206 -1.39 10.75 11.65
N THR A 207 -0.89 9.64 11.08
CA THR A 207 0.12 9.65 10.02
C THR A 207 -0.33 8.94 8.75
N VAL A 208 -1.35 8.08 8.85
CA VAL A 208 -1.98 7.40 7.71
C VAL A 208 -3.36 7.99 7.46
N THR A 209 -3.99 7.60 6.34
CA THR A 209 -5.30 8.14 5.97
C THR A 209 -6.39 7.39 6.73
N PRO A 210 -7.23 8.07 7.52
CA PRO A 210 -8.33 7.42 8.23
C PRO A 210 -9.29 6.69 7.29
N SER A 211 -9.90 5.63 7.81
CA SER A 211 -10.87 4.81 7.10
C SER A 211 -12.22 5.52 6.91
N ASN A 212 -13.04 5.00 5.99
CA ASN A 212 -14.42 5.47 5.85
C ASN A 212 -15.29 5.14 7.09
N ALA A 213 -14.89 4.16 7.92
CA ALA A 213 -15.59 3.87 9.16
C ALA A 213 -15.34 4.98 10.20
N TRP A 214 -14.10 5.46 10.28
CA TRP A 214 -13.72 6.59 11.15
C TRP A 214 -14.46 7.86 10.74
N TYR A 215 -14.47 8.20 9.43
CA TYR A 215 -15.19 9.37 8.92
C TYR A 215 -16.69 9.40 9.24
N LEU A 216 -17.32 8.22 9.37
CA LEU A 216 -18.76 8.09 9.69
C LEU A 216 -19.04 7.95 11.19
N SER A 217 -18.02 7.79 12.03
CA SER A 217 -18.15 7.72 13.48
C SER A 217 -18.31 9.12 14.09
N ASP A 218 -18.68 9.14 15.37
CA ASP A 218 -18.93 10.32 16.20
C ASP A 218 -18.23 10.00 17.53
N CYS A 219 -16.94 10.32 17.61
CA CYS A 219 -16.05 9.78 18.64
C CYS A 219 -16.20 10.46 20.00
N ASP A 220 -16.68 11.69 20.02
CA ASP A 220 -16.93 12.47 21.23
C ASP A 220 -18.42 12.53 21.64
N GLU A 221 -19.26 11.80 20.91
CA GLU A 221 -20.69 11.61 21.13
C GLU A 221 -21.47 12.93 21.19
N ASP A 222 -21.17 13.84 20.27
CA ASP A 222 -21.73 15.17 20.21
C ASP A 222 -22.83 15.34 19.13
N MET A 223 -23.10 14.27 18.37
CA MET A 223 -24.01 14.18 17.23
C MET A 223 -23.48 14.81 15.93
N LEU A 224 -22.20 15.14 15.88
CA LEU A 224 -21.46 15.51 14.69
C LEU A 224 -20.53 14.33 14.33
N SER A 225 -20.46 13.98 13.05
CA SER A 225 -19.55 12.89 12.63
C SER A 225 -18.14 13.44 12.41
N ASN A 226 -17.09 12.64 12.60
CA ASN A 226 -15.69 13.02 12.38
C ASN A 226 -15.45 13.69 11.01
N GLN A 227 -16.09 13.20 9.95
CA GLN A 227 -16.01 13.85 8.62
C GLN A 227 -16.51 15.30 8.65
N LYS A 228 -17.62 15.54 9.36
CA LYS A 228 -18.26 16.84 9.43
C LYS A 228 -17.47 17.80 10.30
N GLU A 229 -16.83 17.28 11.34
CA GLU A 229 -15.93 18.02 12.21
C GLU A 229 -14.70 18.51 11.46
N ILE A 230 -14.07 17.64 10.65
CA ILE A 230 -12.98 18.07 9.74
C ILE A 230 -13.43 19.18 8.80
N GLU A 231 -14.64 19.09 8.23
CA GLU A 231 -15.17 20.14 7.34
C GLU A 231 -15.38 21.48 8.06
N LEU A 232 -15.68 21.45 9.36
CA LEU A 232 -15.91 22.62 10.20
C LEU A 232 -14.67 23.05 10.98
N ALA A 233 -13.59 22.26 10.92
CA ALA A 233 -12.37 22.41 11.70
C ALA A 233 -12.59 22.34 13.23
N THR A 234 -13.59 21.58 13.68
CA THR A 234 -13.76 21.17 15.08
C THR A 234 -12.93 19.92 15.38
N ASP A 235 -12.79 19.56 16.65
CA ASP A 235 -11.95 18.45 17.13
C ASP A 235 -12.77 17.15 17.33
N PRO A 236 -12.54 16.09 16.53
CA PRO A 236 -13.28 14.82 16.60
C PRO A 236 -13.28 14.07 17.92
N THR A 237 -12.44 14.50 18.86
CA THR A 237 -12.29 13.87 20.19
C THR A 237 -12.75 14.79 21.32
N ASN A 238 -13.24 15.99 21.00
CA ASN A 238 -13.63 16.98 21.97
C ASN A 238 -15.00 17.58 21.62
N PRO A 239 -16.06 17.25 22.38
CA PRO A 239 -17.44 17.57 22.00
C PRO A 239 -17.81 19.04 22.11
N ASP A 240 -16.87 19.91 22.51
CA ASP A 240 -17.03 21.36 22.72
C ASP A 240 -15.68 22.02 22.38
N THR A 241 -15.46 22.29 21.10
CA THR A 241 -14.15 22.71 20.58
C THR A 241 -13.72 24.07 21.13
N ASP A 242 -14.66 25.01 21.24
CA ASP A 242 -14.36 26.37 21.68
C ASP A 242 -14.48 26.59 23.21
N GLY A 243 -15.00 25.59 23.92
CA GLY A 243 -15.06 25.49 25.37
C GLY A 243 -16.18 26.32 25.99
N ASP A 244 -17.21 26.69 25.24
CA ASP A 244 -18.29 27.55 25.69
C ASP A 244 -19.46 26.81 26.37
N THR A 245 -19.33 25.52 26.59
CA THR A 245 -20.30 24.60 27.22
C THR A 245 -21.45 24.13 26.33
N ILE A 246 -21.49 24.56 25.07
CA ILE A 246 -22.37 23.99 24.04
C ILE A 246 -21.55 23.02 23.20
N LYS A 247 -22.18 21.94 22.76
CA LYS A 247 -21.51 20.94 21.93
C LYS A 247 -21.47 21.38 20.47
N ASP A 248 -20.43 21.02 19.72
CA ASP A 248 -20.26 21.44 18.33
C ASP A 248 -21.46 21.00 17.45
N GLY A 249 -21.91 19.76 17.60
CA GLY A 249 -23.10 19.23 16.93
C GLY A 249 -24.41 19.97 17.28
N GLN A 250 -24.51 20.49 18.51
CA GLN A 250 -25.64 21.32 18.92
C GLN A 250 -25.57 22.72 18.27
N GLU A 251 -24.39 23.32 18.18
CA GLU A 251 -24.17 24.61 17.54
C GLU A 251 -24.47 24.57 16.04
N VAL A 252 -24.03 23.51 15.35
CA VAL A 252 -24.38 23.27 13.95
C VAL A 252 -25.90 23.14 13.77
N THR A 253 -26.59 22.48 14.71
CA THR A 253 -28.05 22.36 14.69
C THR A 253 -28.76 23.69 14.92
N ASP A 254 -28.20 24.55 15.79
CA ASP A 254 -28.73 25.88 16.11
C ASP A 254 -28.33 26.96 15.08
N GLY A 255 -27.38 26.65 14.20
CA GLY A 255 -26.86 27.55 13.18
C GLY A 255 -25.90 28.59 13.73
N THR A 256 -25.18 28.25 14.80
CA THR A 256 -24.08 29.04 15.39
C THR A 256 -22.72 28.48 14.96
N ASP A 257 -21.65 29.23 15.21
CA ASP A 257 -20.27 28.85 14.85
C ASP A 257 -19.60 28.06 16.01
N PRO A 258 -19.31 26.75 15.85
CA PRO A 258 -18.69 25.91 16.90
C PRO A 258 -17.24 26.25 17.23
N LEU A 259 -16.66 27.25 16.55
CA LEU A 259 -15.31 27.76 16.82
C LEU A 259 -15.31 29.16 17.44
N ASP A 260 -16.46 29.79 17.60
CA ASP A 260 -16.60 31.09 18.27
C ASP A 260 -17.39 30.94 19.58
N PRO A 261 -16.71 30.97 20.74
CA PRO A 261 -17.36 30.74 22.04
C PRO A 261 -18.31 31.87 22.45
N CYS A 262 -18.47 32.87 21.60
CA CYS A 262 -19.39 33.98 21.76
C CYS A 262 -20.61 33.88 20.84
N ASP A 263 -20.64 32.97 19.87
CA ASP A 263 -21.74 32.81 18.91
C ASP A 263 -22.77 31.76 19.33
N SER A 264 -22.72 31.15 20.51
CA SER A 264 -23.68 30.10 20.88
C SER A 264 -25.04 30.57 21.44
N ILE A 265 -26.01 29.64 21.48
CA ILE A 265 -27.31 29.83 22.16
C ILE A 265 -27.29 29.21 23.55
N GLY A 266 -27.02 30.06 24.56
CA GLY A 266 -27.10 29.66 25.97
C GLY A 266 -25.80 29.14 26.56
N GLY A 267 -24.71 29.13 25.79
CA GLY A 267 -23.36 28.87 26.28
C GLY A 267 -22.82 29.97 27.17
N THR A 268 -21.69 29.65 27.80
CA THR A 268 -20.89 30.55 28.64
C THR A 268 -19.44 30.53 28.14
N PRO A 269 -19.02 31.56 27.38
CA PRO A 269 -17.65 31.63 26.88
C PRO A 269 -16.58 31.44 27.97
N PRO A 270 -15.47 30.75 27.68
CA PRO A 270 -14.35 30.61 28.60
C PRO A 270 -13.87 31.92 29.22
N THR A 271 -13.30 31.81 30.41
CA THR A 271 -12.73 33.00 31.09
C THR A 271 -11.51 33.51 30.33
N GLY A 272 -11.71 34.57 29.56
CA GLY A 272 -10.63 35.14 28.74
C GLY A 272 -11.10 35.46 27.32
N SER A 273 -12.16 34.81 26.86
CA SER A 273 -12.78 35.06 25.56
C SER A 273 -13.17 36.52 25.45
N SER A 274 -12.65 37.18 24.40
CA SER A 274 -12.97 38.56 24.10
C SER A 274 -14.19 38.62 23.20
N CYS A 275 -15.35 38.27 23.75
CA CYS A 275 -16.63 38.56 23.10
C CYS A 275 -16.73 40.09 22.97
N GLN A 276 -16.28 40.60 21.84
CA GLN A 276 -16.42 41.98 21.43
C GLN A 276 -17.38 41.98 20.26
N VAL A 277 -18.15 43.04 20.14
CA VAL A 277 -18.93 43.25 18.92
C VAL A 277 -17.97 43.50 17.77
N TYR A 278 -18.29 43.00 16.58
CA TYR A 278 -17.67 43.38 15.32
C TYR A 278 -18.72 43.43 14.21
N VAL A 279 -18.39 44.07 13.09
CA VAL A 279 -19.28 44.16 11.94
C VAL A 279 -18.92 43.03 10.98
N GLU A 280 -19.92 42.20 10.62
CA GLU A 280 -19.74 41.03 9.74
C GLU A 280 -19.28 41.45 8.34
N LEU A 281 -19.95 42.45 7.78
CA LEU A 281 -19.62 43.02 6.48
C LEU A 281 -19.83 44.53 6.51
N ASP A 282 -18.83 45.27 6.03
CA ASP A 282 -18.88 46.73 5.91
C ASP A 282 -19.74 47.20 4.71
N LEU A 283 -20.73 46.41 4.28
CA LEU A 283 -21.60 46.68 3.14
C LEU A 283 -23.07 46.57 3.56
N VAL A 284 -23.84 47.59 3.19
CA VAL A 284 -25.31 47.59 3.35
C VAL A 284 -25.94 47.80 1.99
N GLN A 285 -26.80 46.87 1.57
CA GLN A 285 -27.57 46.91 0.32
C GLN A 285 -29.07 46.79 0.64
N PRO A 286 -29.78 47.91 0.86
CA PRO A 286 -31.17 47.89 1.31
C PRO A 286 -32.09 47.14 0.33
N GLY A 287 -32.79 46.12 0.83
CA GLY A 287 -33.66 45.25 0.04
C GLY A 287 -33.04 43.91 -0.38
N ASP A 288 -31.74 43.72 -0.14
CA ASP A 288 -31.09 42.41 -0.16
C ASP A 288 -31.50 41.60 1.09
N ILE A 289 -31.60 40.27 0.95
CA ILE A 289 -32.03 39.38 2.03
C ILE A 289 -30.91 39.11 3.05
N GLU A 290 -29.65 39.13 2.62
CA GLU A 290 -28.48 38.85 3.46
C GLU A 290 -27.80 40.15 3.90
N HIS A 291 -27.70 41.13 3.00
CA HIS A 291 -26.98 42.38 3.22
C HIS A 291 -27.92 43.60 3.35
N GLY A 292 -29.20 43.37 3.62
CA GLY A 292 -30.21 44.43 3.75
C GLY A 292 -29.91 45.45 4.85
N ASN A 293 -29.17 45.02 5.87
CA ASN A 293 -28.94 45.76 7.11
C ASN A 293 -27.45 45.73 7.47
N LEU A 294 -26.99 46.67 8.29
CA LEU A 294 -25.70 46.54 8.97
C LEU A 294 -25.77 45.39 10.00
N LYS A 295 -25.11 44.26 9.76
CA LYS A 295 -25.09 43.13 10.68
C LYS A 295 -23.89 43.23 11.63
N ILE A 296 -24.19 43.27 12.94
CA ILE A 296 -23.20 43.36 14.01
C ILE A 296 -23.22 42.05 14.79
N ILE A 297 -22.12 41.31 14.78
CA ILE A 297 -21.99 40.03 15.50
C ILE A 297 -21.83 40.31 17.00
N ASN A 298 -22.33 39.39 17.82
CA ASN A 298 -22.34 39.45 19.28
C ASN A 298 -23.13 40.62 19.89
N ILE A 299 -23.83 41.45 19.09
CA ILE A 299 -24.55 42.64 19.59
C ILE A 299 -25.70 42.29 20.57
N ASN A 300 -26.28 41.10 20.42
CA ASN A 300 -27.28 40.49 21.30
C ASN A 300 -26.73 40.24 22.72
N LEU A 301 -25.45 39.90 22.87
CA LEU A 301 -24.79 39.74 24.17
C LEU A 301 -24.65 41.08 24.92
N PHE A 302 -24.77 42.20 24.21
CA PHE A 302 -24.64 43.55 24.74
C PHE A 302 -25.97 44.33 24.64
N PRO A 303 -27.01 43.99 25.44
CA PRO A 303 -28.32 44.65 25.36
C PRO A 303 -28.26 46.15 25.69
N ASN A 304 -27.21 46.59 26.39
CA ASN A 304 -26.91 48.00 26.65
C ASN A 304 -25.91 48.55 25.62
N ASN A 305 -26.28 48.50 24.34
CA ASN A 305 -25.50 49.08 23.24
C ASN A 305 -26.13 50.37 22.68
N ASN A 306 -25.32 51.17 22.00
CA ASN A 306 -25.72 52.37 21.27
C ASN A 306 -24.95 52.45 19.95
N VAL A 307 -25.66 52.45 18.83
CA VAL A 307 -25.08 52.47 17.48
C VAL A 307 -25.41 53.78 16.80
N GLN A 308 -24.39 54.44 16.25
CA GLN A 308 -24.48 55.70 15.53
C GLN A 308 -23.87 55.53 14.15
N VAL A 309 -24.55 56.05 13.12
CA VAL A 309 -24.04 56.11 11.74
C VAL A 309 -23.93 57.57 11.33
N TYR A 310 -22.79 57.92 10.75
CA TYR A 310 -22.37 59.25 10.35
C TYR A 310 -22.19 59.29 8.84
N ASN A 311 -22.53 60.42 8.22
CA ASN A 311 -22.13 60.67 6.83
C ASN A 311 -20.65 61.08 6.73
N ARG A 312 -20.15 61.25 5.49
CA ARG A 312 -18.77 61.69 5.20
C ARG A 312 -18.32 63.02 5.83
N TRP A 313 -19.24 63.80 6.39
CA TRP A 313 -18.94 65.07 7.06
C TRP A 313 -18.96 64.94 8.59
N GLY A 314 -19.10 63.73 9.14
CA GLY A 314 -19.17 63.48 10.58
C GLY A 314 -20.52 63.83 11.21
N VAL A 315 -21.57 63.98 10.41
CA VAL A 315 -22.93 64.27 10.91
C VAL A 315 -23.69 62.96 11.10
N VAL A 316 -24.24 62.76 12.30
CA VAL A 316 -25.10 61.62 12.63
C VAL A 316 -26.33 61.62 11.73
N VAL A 317 -26.49 60.57 10.92
CA VAL A 317 -27.65 60.33 10.05
C VAL A 317 -28.59 59.28 10.64
N TRP A 318 -28.09 58.45 11.56
CA TRP A 318 -28.88 57.44 12.24
C TRP A 318 -28.29 57.15 13.62
N GLU A 319 -29.16 56.93 14.59
CA GLU A 319 -28.76 56.56 15.95
C GLU A 319 -29.85 55.68 16.57
N THR A 320 -29.43 54.64 17.28
CA THR A 320 -30.34 53.84 18.11
C THR A 320 -29.65 53.35 19.38
N LYS A 321 -30.47 53.09 20.39
CA LYS A 321 -30.09 52.31 21.58
C LYS A 321 -30.66 50.91 21.44
N ARG A 322 -30.00 49.91 22.03
CA ARG A 322 -30.41 48.50 21.97
C ARG A 322 -30.54 48.01 20.53
N TYR A 323 -29.51 48.27 19.73
CA TYR A 323 -29.38 47.73 18.38
C TYR A 323 -29.53 46.22 18.43
N ASP A 324 -30.28 45.69 17.48
CA ASP A 324 -30.40 44.26 17.21
C ASP A 324 -30.47 44.08 15.68
N ASN A 325 -30.00 42.94 15.19
CA ASN A 325 -29.90 42.68 13.74
C ASN A 325 -31.26 42.44 13.05
N ARG A 326 -32.38 42.39 13.80
CA ARG A 326 -33.69 41.97 13.29
C ARG A 326 -34.66 43.13 13.11
N SER A 327 -34.95 43.85 14.19
CA SER A 327 -36.01 44.87 14.28
C SER A 327 -35.47 46.29 14.47
N ASN A 328 -34.26 46.43 15.00
CA ASN A 328 -33.65 47.72 15.31
C ASN A 328 -32.28 47.88 14.63
N ALA A 329 -32.24 47.50 13.35
CA ALA A 329 -31.04 47.54 12.53
C ALA A 329 -31.00 48.79 11.63
N PHE A 330 -29.80 49.17 11.19
CA PHE A 330 -29.61 50.20 10.18
C PHE A 330 -29.75 49.59 8.78
N ASP A 331 -30.72 50.09 8.02
CA ASP A 331 -31.13 49.61 6.68
C ASP A 331 -30.85 50.64 5.56
N GLY A 332 -29.96 51.61 5.82
CA GLY A 332 -29.72 52.71 4.87
C GLY A 332 -30.82 53.78 4.83
N THR A 333 -31.72 53.81 5.83
CA THR A 333 -32.71 54.88 6.02
C THR A 333 -32.30 55.79 7.18
N SER A 334 -32.34 57.10 6.98
CA SER A 334 -31.99 58.10 8.01
C SER A 334 -33.02 58.15 9.14
N LYS A 335 -32.55 58.23 10.39
CA LYS A 335 -33.34 58.60 11.59
C LYS A 335 -32.93 59.96 12.17
N GLY A 336 -32.11 60.73 11.46
CA GLY A 336 -31.54 62.00 11.92
C GLY A 336 -32.59 63.09 12.25
N ARG A 337 -32.29 63.91 13.26
CA ARG A 337 -33.23 64.89 13.86
C ARG A 337 -33.11 66.33 13.32
N LEU A 338 -32.08 66.67 12.53
CA LEU A 338 -31.75 68.09 12.22
C LEU A 338 -31.35 68.44 10.76
N THR A 339 -30.51 67.67 10.06
CA THR A 339 -29.99 68.05 8.71
C THR A 339 -30.34 67.09 7.57
N VAL A 340 -30.70 65.85 7.88
CA VAL A 340 -31.30 64.89 6.94
C VAL A 340 -32.71 64.64 7.44
N MET A 341 -33.72 64.77 6.57
CA MET A 341 -35.10 64.51 6.97
C MET A 341 -35.21 63.07 7.47
N ALA A 342 -35.86 62.87 8.62
CA ALA A 342 -36.16 61.54 9.13
C ALA A 342 -36.95 60.75 8.06
N ASN A 343 -36.69 59.44 7.97
CA ASN A 343 -37.28 58.50 7.00
C ASN A 343 -36.86 58.74 5.54
N GLN A 344 -35.80 59.52 5.28
CA GLN A 344 -35.21 59.56 3.94
C GLN A 344 -34.20 58.44 3.71
N LYS A 345 -34.36 57.81 2.55
CA LYS A 345 -33.41 56.89 1.93
C LYS A 345 -32.07 57.61 1.72
N LEU A 346 -31.00 57.16 2.38
CA LEU A 346 -29.67 57.76 2.28
C LEU A 346 -29.00 57.43 0.92
N PRO A 347 -28.26 58.35 0.30
CA PRO A 347 -27.60 58.09 -0.99
C PRO A 347 -26.46 57.07 -0.86
N SER A 348 -26.14 56.37 -1.95
CA SER A 348 -24.99 55.46 -2.01
C SER A 348 -23.69 56.19 -1.71
N GLY A 349 -22.80 55.55 -0.94
CA GLY A 349 -21.53 56.15 -0.55
C GLY A 349 -20.97 55.59 0.75
N VAL A 350 -19.83 56.14 1.17
CA VAL A 350 -19.16 55.77 2.42
C VAL A 350 -19.77 56.52 3.59
N TYR A 351 -20.10 55.76 4.63
CA TYR A 351 -20.55 56.20 5.94
C TYR A 351 -19.56 55.70 6.99
N PHE A 352 -19.66 56.24 8.20
CA PHE A 352 -18.86 55.84 9.35
C PHE A 352 -19.80 55.38 10.46
N TYR A 353 -19.44 54.34 11.21
CA TYR A 353 -20.22 53.87 12.35
C TYR A 353 -19.43 53.95 13.64
N GLU A 354 -20.15 54.14 14.75
CA GLU A 354 -19.66 53.96 16.11
C GLU A 354 -20.64 53.08 16.87
N ILE A 355 -20.11 52.05 17.53
CA ILE A 355 -20.86 51.09 18.34
C ILE A 355 -20.29 51.17 19.75
N LYS A 356 -21.09 51.72 20.67
CA LYS A 356 -20.77 51.77 22.10
C LYS A 356 -21.49 50.65 22.81
N TYR A 357 -20.78 49.89 23.63
CA TYR A 357 -21.33 48.75 24.36
C TYR A 357 -20.62 48.56 25.69
N LEU A 358 -21.30 47.94 26.66
CA LEU A 358 -20.75 47.70 27.99
C LEU A 358 -20.24 46.25 28.07
N SER A 359 -18.93 46.06 28.15
CA SER A 359 -18.31 44.74 28.34
C SER A 359 -17.61 44.66 29.69
N LYS A 360 -17.96 43.67 30.52
CA LYS A 360 -17.44 43.47 31.89
C LYS A 360 -17.48 44.76 32.76
N GLY A 361 -18.54 45.56 32.61
CA GLY A 361 -18.72 46.82 33.35
C GLY A 361 -17.88 48.00 32.85
N GLN A 362 -17.10 47.84 31.77
CA GLN A 362 -16.36 48.92 31.11
C GLN A 362 -17.03 49.28 29.78
N GLU A 363 -17.10 50.58 29.47
CA GLU A 363 -17.57 51.05 28.17
C GLU A 363 -16.50 50.78 27.10
N LYS A 364 -16.90 50.13 26.02
CA LYS A 364 -16.10 49.86 24.83
C LYS A 364 -16.70 50.59 23.64
N LEU A 365 -15.83 50.99 22.71
CA LEU A 365 -16.18 51.66 21.48
C LEU A 365 -15.54 50.91 20.31
N LEU A 366 -16.37 50.41 19.41
CA LEU A 366 -15.96 49.96 18.08
C LEU A 366 -16.34 51.03 17.06
N SER A 367 -15.48 51.29 16.08
CA SER A 367 -15.77 52.24 15.02
C SER A 367 -15.15 51.80 13.70
N GLY A 368 -15.81 52.08 12.59
CA GLY A 368 -15.37 51.68 11.26
C GLY A 368 -16.13 52.38 10.16
N TYR A 369 -15.90 51.94 8.92
CA TYR A 369 -16.57 52.49 7.74
C TYR A 369 -17.58 51.47 7.23
N LEU A 370 -18.69 51.95 6.68
CA LEU A 370 -19.60 51.10 5.91
C LEU A 370 -19.89 51.74 4.57
N TYR A 371 -20.04 50.93 3.53
CA TYR A 371 -20.46 51.36 2.22
C TYR A 371 -21.94 51.04 2.02
N LEU A 372 -22.72 52.05 1.67
CA LEU A 372 -24.13 51.89 1.33
C LEU A 372 -24.27 51.83 -0.20
N ILE A 373 -24.85 50.74 -0.72
CA ILE A 373 -25.17 50.56 -2.13
C ILE A 373 -26.69 50.58 -2.30
N ARG A 374 -27.16 51.16 -3.41
CA ARG A 374 -28.57 51.21 -3.79
C ARG A 374 -28.74 50.98 -5.28
#